data_AF-A0A653YJ86-F1
#
_entry.id   AF-A0A653YJ86-F1
#
_cell.length_a   1.000
_cell.length_b   1.000
_cell.length_c   1.000
_cell.angle_alpha   90.00
_cell.angle_beta   90.00
_cell.angle_gamma   90.00
#
_symmetry.space_group_name_H-M   'P 1'
#
loop_
_entity.id
_entity.type
_entity.pdbx_description
1 polymer ?
#
loop_
_entity_poly.entity_id
_entity_poly.type
_entity_poly.pdbx_seq_one_letter_code
_entity_poly.pdbx_strand_id
1 'polypeptide(L)'
;MAEINGDLYVGQYAAAKIVKVNLLNNTTSDVIVGYKPNFFTVFEGRLYFTSNYTNKLYKLDVSNGQLDIVLNNLNYASGIAMNNELFFMCESSSSTITFYTRPGFQYVSSVQLPANSWPNGVIIIGNELFFVQTISGKISKMPINNLLHNDNFIIDNPKIKIYPNPSSDIIKIESVYQFEKYNIYDIQGKLVENNKLTNNEINISSLTNGEYFLQLDKTSQKFIKN
;
A
#
# COMPACT_ATOMS: atom_id res chain seq x y z
N MET A 1 13.78 -7.61 10.14
CA MET A 1 14.05 -7.20 11.53
C MET A 1 14.29 -5.70 11.56
N ALA A 2 14.12 -5.04 12.69
CA ALA A 2 14.52 -3.65 12.87
C ALA A 2 14.83 -3.36 14.34
N GLU A 3 15.66 -2.34 14.60
CA GLU A 3 16.05 -1.94 15.96
C GLU A 3 15.25 -0.72 16.41
N ILE A 4 14.75 -0.75 17.66
CA ILE A 4 14.13 0.41 18.33
C ILE A 4 14.64 0.43 19.77
N ASN A 5 15.19 1.57 20.20
CA ASN A 5 15.67 1.80 21.57
C ASN A 5 16.65 0.72 22.09
N GLY A 6 17.54 0.22 21.24
CA GLY A 6 18.54 -0.80 21.61
C GLY A 6 18.00 -2.24 21.71
N ASP A 7 16.72 -2.45 21.38
CA ASP A 7 16.13 -3.79 21.27
C ASP A 7 15.86 -4.12 19.81
N LEU A 8 16.07 -5.39 19.43
CA LEU A 8 15.84 -5.87 18.07
C LEU A 8 14.46 -6.52 17.95
N TYR A 9 13.69 -6.09 16.96
CA TYR A 9 12.37 -6.63 16.64
C TYR A 9 12.49 -7.53 15.41
N VAL A 10 12.23 -8.82 15.59
CA VAL A 10 12.45 -9.86 14.57
C VAL A 10 11.12 -10.49 14.18
N GLY A 11 10.82 -10.46 12.89
CA GLY A 11 9.72 -11.23 12.32
C GLY A 11 10.07 -12.71 12.22
N GLN A 12 9.25 -13.56 12.82
CA GLN A 12 9.29 -15.00 12.62
C GLN A 12 8.12 -15.40 11.74
N TYR A 13 8.35 -15.40 10.42
CA TYR A 13 7.30 -15.60 9.42
C TYR A 13 6.53 -16.91 9.62
N ALA A 14 7.24 -18.04 9.79
CA ALA A 14 6.63 -19.35 9.98
C ALA A 14 5.82 -19.45 11.29
N ALA A 15 6.30 -18.83 12.36
CA ALA A 15 5.60 -18.75 13.66
C ALA A 15 4.56 -17.63 13.73
N ALA A 16 4.35 -16.90 12.63
CA ALA A 16 3.38 -15.82 12.50
C ALA A 16 3.52 -14.68 13.53
N LYS A 17 4.72 -14.38 14.04
CA LYS A 17 4.90 -13.44 15.14
C LYS A 17 6.05 -12.44 14.93
N ILE A 18 6.00 -11.33 15.66
CA ILE A 18 7.17 -10.48 15.92
C ILE A 18 7.62 -10.76 17.35
N VAL A 19 8.91 -10.98 17.51
CA VAL A 19 9.56 -11.08 18.83
C VAL A 19 10.46 -9.88 19.07
N LYS A 20 10.60 -9.50 20.33
CA LYS A 20 11.60 -8.56 20.83
C LYS A 20 12.78 -9.38 21.34
N VAL A 21 13.98 -9.02 20.90
CA VAL A 21 15.25 -9.57 21.38
C VAL A 21 15.98 -8.44 22.09
N ASN A 22 16.17 -8.57 23.39
CA ASN A 22 16.97 -7.62 24.14
C ASN A 22 18.46 -7.89 23.90
N LEU A 23 19.17 -6.89 23.37
CA LEU A 23 20.56 -7.06 22.94
C LEU A 23 21.56 -7.05 24.10
N LEU A 24 21.15 -6.64 25.30
CA LEU A 24 22.02 -6.61 26.48
C LEU A 24 22.09 -7.96 27.20
N ASN A 25 20.97 -8.67 27.26
CA ASN A 25 20.85 -9.93 28.00
C ASN A 25 20.41 -11.13 27.14
N ASN A 26 20.23 -10.93 25.83
CA ASN A 26 19.81 -11.95 24.86
C ASN A 26 18.46 -12.62 25.16
N THR A 27 17.62 -12.01 25.99
CA THR A 27 16.26 -12.53 26.25
C THR A 27 15.33 -12.20 25.09
N THR A 28 14.38 -13.11 24.83
CA THR A 28 13.39 -12.97 23.76
C THR A 28 11.98 -13.02 24.33
N SER A 29 11.10 -12.13 23.89
CA SER A 29 9.68 -12.12 24.25
C SER A 29 8.79 -11.84 23.04
N ASP A 30 7.58 -12.41 23.04
CA ASP A 30 6.61 -12.15 21.97
C ASP A 30 6.06 -10.72 22.07
N VAL A 31 5.88 -10.05 20.92
CA VAL A 31 5.36 -8.68 20.83
C VAL A 31 3.98 -8.67 20.19
N ILE A 32 3.85 -9.31 19.02
CA ILE A 32 2.56 -9.55 18.35
C ILE A 32 2.55 -10.94 17.72
N VAL A 33 1.39 -11.57 17.64
CA VAL A 33 1.18 -12.92 17.10
C VAL A 33 0.03 -12.95 16.10
N GLY A 34 0.08 -13.86 15.11
CA GLY A 34 -0.96 -14.05 14.10
C GLY A 34 -0.81 -13.24 12.80
N TYR A 35 0.28 -12.47 12.65
CA TYR A 35 0.40 -11.50 11.54
C TYR A 35 1.39 -11.89 10.44
N LYS A 36 2.21 -12.94 10.58
CA LYS A 36 3.21 -13.38 9.58
C LYS A 36 3.98 -12.20 8.94
N PRO A 37 4.72 -11.43 9.75
CA PRO A 37 5.40 -10.23 9.29
C PRO A 37 6.52 -10.58 8.30
N ASN A 38 6.76 -9.71 7.33
CA ASN A 38 7.71 -9.92 6.25
C ASN A 38 8.84 -8.87 6.26
N PHE A 39 8.56 -7.66 5.79
CA PHE A 39 9.53 -6.56 5.77
C PHE A 39 9.26 -5.54 6.85
N PHE A 40 10.31 -4.83 7.23
CA PHE A 40 10.32 -3.92 8.36
C PHE A 40 11.01 -2.62 7.99
N THR A 41 10.50 -1.51 8.51
CA THR A 41 11.25 -0.26 8.60
C THR A 41 10.86 0.45 9.90
N VAL A 42 11.74 1.30 10.40
CA VAL A 42 11.48 2.13 11.58
C VAL A 42 11.42 3.58 11.15
N PHE A 43 10.45 4.31 11.68
CA PHE A 43 10.35 5.74 11.46
C PHE A 43 9.73 6.39 12.71
N GLU A 44 10.38 7.44 13.23
CA GLU A 44 9.95 8.16 14.44
C GLU A 44 9.65 7.23 15.63
N GLY A 45 10.51 6.22 15.86
CA GLY A 45 10.36 5.26 16.96
C GLY A 45 9.17 4.29 16.82
N ARG A 46 8.51 4.26 15.66
CA ARG A 46 7.43 3.31 15.33
C ARG A 46 7.95 2.22 14.40
N LEU A 47 7.52 0.99 14.65
CA LEU A 47 7.81 -0.14 13.79
C LEU A 47 6.75 -0.23 12.69
N TYR A 48 7.17 -0.19 11.43
CA TYR A 48 6.29 -0.48 10.30
C TYR A 48 6.64 -1.85 9.74
N PHE A 49 5.64 -2.65 9.43
CA PHE A 49 5.88 -3.95 8.80
C PHE A 49 4.78 -4.35 7.83
N THR A 50 5.17 -5.08 6.79
CA THR A 50 4.23 -5.70 5.85
C THR A 50 3.87 -7.10 6.29
N SER A 51 2.65 -7.53 5.95
CA SER A 51 2.22 -8.92 6.01
C SER A 51 1.62 -9.34 4.69
N ASN A 52 2.22 -10.34 4.05
CA ASN A 52 1.69 -10.97 2.83
C ASN A 52 0.59 -11.99 3.16
N TYR A 53 0.33 -12.24 4.45
CA TYR A 53 -0.77 -13.08 4.90
C TYR A 53 -2.06 -12.27 5.04
N THR A 54 -1.98 -11.06 5.64
CA THR A 54 -3.14 -10.18 5.78
C THR A 54 -3.21 -9.09 4.71
N ASN A 55 -2.24 -9.06 3.78
CA ASN A 55 -2.13 -8.09 2.68
C ASN A 55 -2.19 -6.64 3.16
N LYS A 56 -1.46 -6.33 4.23
CA LYS A 56 -1.51 -5.02 4.93
C LYS A 56 -0.13 -4.51 5.30
N LEU A 57 -0.04 -3.18 5.41
CA LEU A 57 1.04 -2.47 6.10
C LEU A 57 0.52 -2.07 7.47
N TYR A 58 1.26 -2.45 8.50
CA TYR A 58 0.95 -2.09 9.89
C TYR A 58 1.95 -1.07 10.43
N LYS A 59 1.50 -0.30 11.41
CA LYS A 59 2.32 0.56 12.26
C LYS A 59 2.10 0.14 13.70
N LEU A 60 3.17 -0.27 14.36
CA LEU A 60 3.19 -0.73 15.74
C LEU A 60 3.92 0.28 16.62
N ASP A 61 3.25 0.74 17.66
CA ASP A 61 3.85 1.35 18.82
C ASP A 61 4.33 0.24 19.76
N VAL A 62 5.65 0.03 19.80
CA VAL A 62 6.25 -1.03 20.62
C VAL A 62 6.27 -0.71 22.12
N SER A 63 5.94 0.52 22.52
CA SER A 63 5.93 0.94 23.93
C SER A 63 4.63 0.58 24.66
N ASN A 64 3.52 0.55 23.94
CA ASN A 64 2.19 0.25 24.49
C ASN A 64 1.44 -0.87 23.73
N GLY A 65 2.01 -1.38 22.64
CA GLY A 65 1.42 -2.44 21.83
C GLY A 65 0.34 -1.98 20.85
N GLN A 66 0.08 -0.68 20.70
CA GLN A 66 -0.92 -0.17 19.77
C GLN A 66 -0.55 -0.52 18.33
N LEU A 67 -1.48 -1.18 17.62
CA LEU A 67 -1.30 -1.64 16.25
C LEU A 67 -2.35 -1.00 15.32
N ASP A 68 -1.88 -0.14 14.42
CA ASP A 68 -2.72 0.50 13.41
C ASP A 68 -2.51 -0.13 12.02
N ILE A 69 -3.57 -0.20 11.22
CA ILE A 69 -3.49 -0.52 9.79
C ILE A 69 -3.23 0.78 9.02
N VAL A 70 -2.13 0.81 8.27
CA VAL A 70 -1.72 1.98 7.46
C VAL A 70 -2.25 1.87 6.04
N LEU A 71 -1.95 0.75 5.39
CA LEU A 71 -2.41 0.37 4.05
C LEU A 71 -3.04 -1.03 4.09
N ASN A 72 -4.00 -1.25 3.22
CA ASN A 72 -4.72 -2.52 3.04
C ASN A 72 -4.67 -2.93 1.56
N ASN A 73 -5.16 -4.14 1.28
CA ASN A 73 -5.26 -4.69 -0.08
C ASN A 73 -3.94 -4.66 -0.84
N LEU A 74 -2.83 -4.84 -0.12
CA LEU A 74 -1.50 -4.87 -0.70
C LEU A 74 -1.30 -6.16 -1.51
N ASN A 75 -0.76 -6.03 -2.71
CA ASN A 75 -0.45 -7.17 -3.55
C ASN A 75 1.01 -7.60 -3.35
N TYR A 76 1.22 -8.56 -2.46
CA TYR A 76 2.54 -9.14 -2.16
C TYR A 76 3.63 -8.06 -1.97
N ALA A 77 3.36 -7.13 -1.03
CA ALA A 77 4.33 -6.11 -0.66
C ALA A 77 5.60 -6.76 -0.09
N SER A 78 6.75 -6.37 -0.61
CA SER A 78 8.05 -6.84 -0.13
C SER A 78 8.77 -5.70 0.58
N GLY A 79 9.91 -5.23 0.05
CA GLY A 79 10.71 -4.20 0.71
C GLY A 79 9.95 -2.91 0.90
N ILE A 80 10.17 -2.30 2.07
CA ILE A 80 9.63 -1.01 2.43
C ILE A 80 10.76 -0.12 2.96
N ALA A 81 10.72 1.17 2.61
CA ALA A 81 11.60 2.20 3.14
C ALA A 81 10.83 3.52 3.21
N MET A 82 11.24 4.44 4.08
CA MET A 82 10.63 5.77 4.12
C MET A 82 11.59 6.84 4.63
N ASN A 83 11.33 8.07 4.23
CA ASN A 83 11.89 9.30 4.79
C ASN A 83 10.74 10.19 5.32
N ASN A 84 11.04 11.46 5.58
CA ASN A 84 10.05 12.41 6.13
C ASN A 84 8.88 12.69 5.18
N GLU A 85 9.07 12.58 3.87
CA GLU A 85 8.12 13.02 2.84
C GLU A 85 7.48 11.86 2.07
N LEU A 86 8.17 10.73 1.96
CA LEU A 86 7.79 9.62 1.11
C LEU A 86 7.96 8.26 1.79
N PHE A 87 7.01 7.37 1.51
CA PHE A 87 7.06 5.95 1.77
C PHE A 87 7.15 5.19 0.45
N PHE A 88 8.09 4.25 0.37
CA PHE A 88 8.42 3.46 -0.80
C PHE A 88 8.12 2.00 -0.50
N MET A 89 7.50 1.31 -1.45
CA MET A 89 7.14 -0.09 -1.31
C MET A 89 7.36 -0.84 -2.62
N CYS A 90 8.13 -1.91 -2.56
CA CYS A 90 8.22 -2.89 -3.63
C CYS A 90 6.96 -3.78 -3.63
N GLU A 91 6.32 -3.95 -4.78
CA GLU A 91 5.24 -4.92 -5.00
C GLU A 91 5.78 -6.00 -5.96
N SER A 92 6.23 -7.12 -5.41
CA SER A 92 7.05 -8.09 -6.17
C SER A 92 6.30 -8.73 -7.33
N SER A 93 5.03 -9.09 -7.11
CA SER A 93 4.19 -9.77 -8.10
C SER A 93 3.89 -8.90 -9.32
N SER A 94 3.77 -7.59 -9.14
CA SER A 94 3.51 -6.63 -10.22
C SER A 94 4.78 -6.03 -10.83
N SER A 95 5.96 -6.39 -10.30
CA SER A 95 7.24 -5.79 -10.73
C SER A 95 7.23 -4.26 -10.62
N THR A 96 6.65 -3.71 -9.56
CA THR A 96 6.53 -2.24 -9.37
C THR A 96 7.16 -1.78 -8.07
N ILE A 97 7.58 -0.52 -8.05
CA ILE A 97 7.89 0.23 -6.82
C ILE A 97 6.87 1.35 -6.73
N THR A 98 6.11 1.39 -5.65
CA THR A 98 5.04 2.36 -5.42
C THR A 98 5.45 3.39 -4.36
N PHE A 99 5.08 4.64 -4.60
CA PHE A 99 5.42 5.80 -3.78
C PHE A 99 4.15 6.34 -3.13
N TYR A 100 4.24 6.66 -1.84
CA TYR A 100 3.16 7.27 -1.07
C TYR A 100 3.66 8.48 -0.30
N THR A 101 2.80 9.46 -0.05
CA THR A 101 3.12 10.63 0.76
C THR A 101 3.35 10.28 2.22
N ARG A 102 4.13 11.11 2.91
CA ARG A 102 4.23 11.16 4.37
C ARG A 102 4.06 12.59 4.88
N PRO A 103 3.36 12.77 6.03
CA PRO A 103 2.44 11.81 6.63
C PRO A 103 1.20 11.59 5.73
N GLY A 104 0.44 10.52 5.97
CA GLY A 104 -0.88 10.31 5.34
C GLY A 104 -0.95 9.14 4.37
N PHE A 105 0.17 8.65 3.86
CA PHE A 105 0.25 7.45 3.00
C PHE A 105 -0.71 7.51 1.81
N GLN A 106 -0.82 8.67 1.17
CA GLN A 106 -1.60 8.82 -0.06
C GLN A 106 -0.75 8.39 -1.24
N TYR A 107 -1.33 7.67 -2.21
CA TYR A 107 -0.60 7.26 -3.41
C TYR A 107 -0.07 8.49 -4.16
N VAL A 108 1.20 8.43 -4.58
CA VAL A 108 1.85 9.47 -5.40
C VAL A 108 2.02 8.97 -6.82
N SER A 109 2.76 7.88 -6.99
CA SER A 109 3.09 7.31 -8.29
C SER A 109 3.61 5.88 -8.15
N SER A 110 3.98 5.25 -9.25
CA SER A 110 4.73 3.99 -9.25
C SER A 110 5.69 3.91 -10.43
N VAL A 111 6.83 3.25 -10.24
CA VAL A 111 7.79 2.92 -11.28
C VAL A 111 7.59 1.46 -11.66
N GLN A 112 7.26 1.23 -12.93
CA GLN A 112 7.22 -0.12 -13.51
C GLN A 112 8.65 -0.56 -13.80
N LEU A 113 9.06 -1.67 -13.20
CA LEU A 113 10.32 -2.34 -13.54
C LEU A 113 10.10 -3.29 -14.71
N PRO A 114 11.18 -3.79 -15.35
CA PRO A 114 11.07 -4.85 -16.34
C PRO A 114 10.20 -6.00 -15.83
N ALA A 115 9.40 -6.56 -16.74
CA ALA A 115 8.52 -7.67 -16.41
C ALA A 115 9.31 -8.81 -15.74
N ASN A 116 8.73 -9.41 -14.70
CA ASN A 116 9.36 -10.46 -13.90
C ASN A 116 10.66 -10.03 -13.20
N SER A 117 10.84 -8.76 -12.84
CA SER A 117 12.02 -8.31 -12.08
C SER A 117 12.01 -8.77 -10.62
N TRP A 118 10.82 -8.94 -10.05
CA TRP A 118 10.58 -9.33 -8.66
C TRP A 118 11.35 -8.43 -7.67
N PRO A 119 10.98 -7.13 -7.58
CA PRO A 119 11.60 -6.22 -6.64
C PRO A 119 11.41 -6.74 -5.22
N ASN A 120 12.44 -6.63 -4.40
CA ASN A 120 12.42 -7.17 -3.05
C ASN A 120 12.91 -6.11 -2.06
N GLY A 121 14.13 -6.21 -1.53
CA GLY A 121 14.66 -5.23 -0.58
C GLY A 121 14.81 -3.83 -1.20
N VAL A 122 14.56 -2.81 -0.39
CA VAL A 122 14.69 -1.39 -0.76
C VAL A 122 15.25 -0.59 0.41
N ILE A 123 16.11 0.39 0.13
CA ILE A 123 16.68 1.32 1.11
C ILE A 123 16.87 2.70 0.48
N ILE A 124 16.79 3.74 1.30
CA ILE A 124 17.10 5.11 0.91
C ILE A 124 18.50 5.45 1.41
N ILE A 125 19.35 5.98 0.52
CA ILE A 125 20.66 6.52 0.88
C ILE A 125 20.80 7.90 0.23
N GLY A 126 20.85 8.94 1.05
CA GLY A 126 20.80 10.32 0.58
C GLY A 126 19.52 10.58 -0.22
N ASN A 127 19.67 10.98 -1.48
CA ASN A 127 18.57 11.26 -2.41
C ASN A 127 18.30 10.12 -3.43
N GLU A 128 18.82 8.93 -3.16
CA GLU A 128 18.69 7.78 -4.04
C GLU A 128 17.95 6.64 -3.33
N LEU A 129 17.07 5.99 -4.09
CA LEU A 129 16.43 4.74 -3.71
C LEU A 129 17.24 3.60 -4.32
N PHE A 130 17.75 2.70 -3.48
CA PHE A 130 18.41 1.46 -3.90
C PHE A 130 17.45 0.30 -3.70
N PHE A 131 17.36 -0.60 -4.69
CA PHE A 131 16.45 -1.74 -4.64
C PHE A 131 17.03 -2.97 -5.33
N VAL A 132 16.63 -4.15 -4.84
CA VAL A 132 17.02 -5.45 -5.37
C VAL A 132 16.03 -5.88 -6.44
N GLN A 133 16.52 -6.30 -7.60
CA GLN A 133 15.77 -7.03 -8.62
C GLN A 133 16.14 -8.51 -8.55
N THR A 134 15.29 -9.30 -7.88
CA THR A 134 15.65 -10.67 -7.46
C THR A 134 15.95 -11.57 -8.65
N ILE A 135 15.13 -11.50 -9.71
CA ILE A 135 15.27 -12.42 -10.85
C ILE A 135 16.54 -12.13 -11.67
N SER A 136 16.90 -10.86 -11.85
CA SER A 136 18.13 -10.50 -12.57
C SER A 136 19.38 -10.54 -11.69
N GLY A 137 19.24 -10.71 -10.38
CA GLY A 137 20.35 -10.77 -9.43
C GLY A 137 21.09 -9.44 -9.28
N LYS A 138 20.42 -8.30 -9.51
CA LYS A 138 21.05 -6.97 -9.50
C LYS A 138 20.51 -6.07 -8.40
N ILE A 139 21.36 -5.17 -7.92
CA ILE A 139 20.94 -3.98 -7.18
C ILE A 139 20.89 -2.83 -8.17
N SER A 140 19.79 -2.09 -8.17
CA SER A 140 19.59 -0.91 -9.01
C SER A 140 19.27 0.28 -8.14
N LYS A 141 19.43 1.49 -8.70
CA LYS A 141 19.11 2.73 -7.98
C LYS A 141 18.39 3.72 -8.88
N MET A 142 17.62 4.61 -8.26
CA MET A 142 16.96 5.74 -8.93
C MET A 142 16.92 6.99 -8.03
N PRO A 143 16.97 8.21 -8.59
CA PRO A 143 16.84 9.44 -7.82
C PRO A 143 15.41 9.63 -7.29
N ILE A 144 15.25 10.18 -6.09
CA ILE A 144 13.94 10.41 -5.44
C ILE A 144 13.31 11.73 -5.90
N ASN A 145 14.09 12.82 -6.00
CA ASN A 145 13.56 14.18 -6.23
C ASN A 145 12.82 14.39 -7.57
N ASN A 146 13.03 13.53 -8.57
CA ASN A 146 12.28 13.62 -9.83
C ASN A 146 10.80 13.20 -9.69
N LEU A 147 10.40 12.70 -8.52
CA LEU A 147 9.06 12.19 -8.25
C LEU A 147 8.14 13.24 -7.58
N LEU A 148 8.64 14.43 -7.25
CA LEU A 148 7.89 15.48 -6.56
C LEU A 148 7.75 16.78 -7.38
N HIS A 149 8.47 16.94 -8.49
CA HIS A 149 8.57 18.20 -9.25
C HIS A 149 7.64 18.32 -10.47
N ASN A 150 6.66 17.43 -10.61
CA ASN A 150 5.61 17.64 -11.60
C ASN A 150 4.37 18.21 -10.90
N ASP A 151 4.19 19.53 -10.94
CA ASP A 151 2.93 20.19 -10.54
C ASP A 151 1.72 19.73 -11.38
N ASN A 152 1.94 18.86 -12.36
CA ASN A 152 0.96 18.15 -13.16
C ASN A 152 0.87 16.65 -12.80
N PHE A 153 0.91 16.29 -11.51
CA PHE A 153 0.40 14.99 -11.08
C PHE A 153 -1.12 14.96 -11.29
N ILE A 154 -1.54 14.80 -12.55
CA ILE A 154 -2.80 14.15 -12.84
C ILE A 154 -2.68 12.81 -12.14
N ILE A 155 -3.56 12.58 -11.16
CA ILE A 155 -3.81 11.30 -10.50
C ILE A 155 -4.42 10.39 -11.56
N ASP A 156 -3.67 10.05 -12.61
CA ASP A 156 -3.95 8.89 -13.42
C ASP A 156 -3.53 7.74 -12.53
N ASN A 157 -4.48 7.27 -11.73
CA ASN A 157 -4.38 6.06 -10.95
C ASN A 157 -4.41 4.91 -11.98
N PRO A 158 -3.26 4.45 -12.55
CA PRO A 158 -3.29 3.53 -13.69
C PRO A 158 -3.81 2.15 -13.28
N LYS A 159 -4.01 1.98 -11.97
CA LYS A 159 -4.35 0.75 -11.27
C LYS A 159 -5.84 0.56 -11.04
N ILE A 160 -6.70 1.56 -11.27
CA ILE A 160 -8.16 1.41 -11.17
C ILE A 160 -8.81 2.17 -12.33
N LYS A 161 -9.28 1.42 -13.33
CA LYS A 161 -10.09 1.94 -14.42
C LYS A 161 -11.54 1.53 -14.22
N ILE A 162 -12.45 2.43 -14.57
CA ILE A 162 -13.87 2.14 -14.58
C ILE A 162 -14.43 2.30 -15.99
N TYR A 163 -15.23 1.33 -16.43
CA TYR A 163 -15.84 1.38 -17.76
C TYR A 163 -17.15 0.56 -17.86
N PRO A 164 -18.06 0.92 -18.78
CA PRO A 164 -18.04 2.17 -19.54
C PRO A 164 -18.25 3.37 -18.60
N ASN A 165 -17.76 4.53 -19.03
CA ASN A 165 -18.03 5.80 -18.39
C ASN A 165 -18.12 6.87 -19.50
N PRO A 166 -19.30 7.42 -19.81
CA PRO A 166 -20.59 7.25 -19.10
C PRO A 166 -21.20 5.83 -19.18
N SER A 167 -22.10 5.48 -18.26
CA SER A 167 -22.80 4.18 -18.22
C SER A 167 -24.29 4.33 -17.83
N SER A 168 -25.14 3.41 -18.29
CA SER A 168 -26.57 3.36 -17.94
C SER A 168 -26.90 2.39 -16.81
N ASP A 169 -26.24 1.24 -16.75
CA ASP A 169 -26.69 0.14 -15.88
C ASP A 169 -25.57 -0.47 -15.06
N ILE A 170 -24.41 -0.70 -15.67
CA ILE A 170 -23.31 -1.43 -15.03
C ILE A 170 -21.98 -0.72 -15.30
N ILE A 171 -21.18 -0.58 -14.26
CA ILE A 171 -19.78 -0.18 -14.35
C ILE A 171 -18.91 -1.37 -13.95
N LYS A 172 -17.88 -1.63 -14.76
CA LYS A 172 -16.84 -2.62 -14.49
C LYS A 172 -15.59 -1.93 -13.94
N ILE A 173 -14.91 -2.60 -13.02
CA ILE A 173 -13.65 -2.18 -12.44
C ILE A 173 -12.52 -3.05 -12.99
N GLU A 174 -11.55 -2.44 -13.66
CA GLU A 174 -10.28 -3.07 -14.01
C GLU A 174 -9.22 -2.56 -13.04
N SER A 175 -8.65 -3.48 -12.25
CA SER A 175 -7.68 -3.16 -11.23
C SER A 175 -6.74 -4.31 -10.94
N VAL A 176 -5.51 -3.99 -10.55
CA VAL A 176 -4.54 -4.96 -10.01
C VAL A 176 -4.79 -5.28 -8.52
N TYR A 177 -5.69 -4.52 -7.88
CA TYR A 177 -6.14 -4.70 -6.50
C TYR A 177 -7.52 -5.33 -6.46
N GLN A 178 -7.78 -6.13 -5.43
CA GLN A 178 -9.10 -6.66 -5.11
C GLN A 178 -9.78 -5.79 -4.07
N PHE A 179 -11.05 -5.45 -4.31
CA PHE A 179 -11.86 -4.64 -3.39
C PHE A 179 -13.02 -5.47 -2.86
N GLU A 180 -13.30 -5.38 -1.56
CA GLU A 180 -14.41 -6.09 -0.93
C GLU A 180 -15.73 -5.31 -1.01
N LYS A 181 -15.65 -3.98 -1.06
CA LYS A 181 -16.80 -3.07 -0.98
C LYS A 181 -16.57 -1.79 -1.76
N TYR A 182 -17.66 -1.08 -2.04
CA TYR A 182 -17.63 0.24 -2.63
C TYR A 182 -18.67 1.15 -2.00
N ASN A 183 -18.46 2.46 -2.15
CA ASN A 183 -19.44 3.50 -1.83
C ASN A 183 -19.68 4.35 -3.07
N ILE A 184 -20.90 4.84 -3.28
CA ILE A 184 -21.22 5.85 -4.28
C ILE A 184 -21.73 7.09 -3.57
N TYR A 185 -21.17 8.24 -3.94
CA TYR A 185 -21.60 9.55 -3.47
C TYR A 185 -22.13 10.38 -4.65
N ASP A 186 -23.16 11.19 -4.40
CA ASP A 186 -23.56 12.22 -5.35
C ASP A 186 -22.59 13.41 -5.37
N ILE A 187 -22.84 14.40 -6.24
CA ILE A 187 -21.99 15.60 -6.35
C ILE A 187 -21.99 16.47 -5.09
N GLN A 188 -22.98 16.33 -4.21
CA GLN A 188 -23.04 17.02 -2.92
C GLN A 188 -22.30 16.24 -1.82
N GLY A 189 -21.70 15.09 -2.15
CA GLY A 189 -20.98 14.24 -1.21
C GLY A 189 -21.89 13.39 -0.32
N LYS A 190 -23.19 13.28 -0.63
CA LYS A 190 -24.11 12.41 0.09
C LYS A 190 -23.91 10.97 -0.37
N LEU A 191 -23.78 10.06 0.59
CA LEU A 191 -23.73 8.62 0.33
C LEU A 191 -25.09 8.16 -0.22
N VAL A 192 -25.10 7.67 -1.46
CA VAL A 192 -26.29 7.16 -2.14
C VAL A 192 -26.30 5.64 -2.25
N GLU A 193 -25.13 5.00 -2.20
CA GLU A 193 -25.00 3.54 -2.20
C GLU A 193 -23.77 3.07 -1.42
N ASN A 194 -23.91 1.94 -0.70
CA ASN A 194 -22.84 1.25 0.02
C ASN A 194 -23.10 -0.25 -0.09
N ASN A 195 -22.25 -0.97 -0.79
CA ASN A 195 -22.46 -2.39 -1.08
C ASN A 195 -21.14 -3.16 -1.18
N LYS A 196 -21.22 -4.49 -1.11
CA LYS A 196 -20.09 -5.37 -1.41
C LYS A 196 -19.81 -5.35 -2.92
N LEU A 197 -18.53 -5.39 -3.29
CA LEU A 197 -18.15 -5.54 -4.69
C LEU A 197 -18.11 -7.02 -5.05
N THR A 198 -18.84 -7.40 -6.10
CA THR A 198 -18.88 -8.77 -6.62
C THR A 198 -18.54 -8.77 -8.10
N ASN A 199 -17.66 -9.69 -8.53
CA ASN A 199 -17.23 -9.85 -9.92
C ASN A 199 -16.67 -8.57 -10.58
N ASN A 200 -16.17 -7.61 -9.78
CA ASN A 200 -15.72 -6.30 -10.25
C ASN A 200 -16.78 -5.54 -11.07
N GLU A 201 -18.06 -5.78 -10.81
CA GLU A 201 -19.18 -5.10 -11.44
C GLU A 201 -20.02 -4.38 -10.39
N ILE A 202 -20.50 -3.18 -10.75
CA ILE A 202 -21.36 -2.33 -9.93
C ILE A 202 -22.61 -2.02 -10.74
N ASN A 203 -23.77 -2.37 -10.20
CA ASN A 203 -25.05 -2.04 -10.80
C ASN A 203 -25.48 -0.63 -10.36
N ILE A 204 -25.61 0.29 -11.32
CA ILE A 204 -25.99 1.69 -11.11
C ILE A 204 -27.37 2.02 -11.72
N SER A 205 -28.14 1.02 -12.17
CA SER A 205 -29.41 1.27 -12.87
C SER A 205 -30.47 1.95 -12.00
N SER A 206 -30.33 1.84 -10.68
CA SER A 206 -31.20 2.50 -9.69
C SER A 206 -30.87 3.97 -9.47
N LEU A 207 -29.69 4.43 -9.91
CA LEU A 207 -29.28 5.82 -9.79
C LEU A 207 -29.96 6.66 -10.86
N THR A 208 -30.34 7.89 -10.48
CA THR A 208 -30.80 8.90 -11.44
C THR A 208 -29.65 9.37 -12.33
N ASN A 209 -29.97 9.90 -13.51
CA ASN A 209 -28.95 10.44 -14.40
C ASN A 209 -28.22 11.63 -13.75
N GLY A 210 -26.88 11.63 -13.85
CA GLY A 210 -26.04 12.61 -13.17
C GLY A 210 -24.61 12.17 -12.99
N GLU A 211 -23.82 13.03 -12.34
CA GLU A 211 -22.43 12.74 -11.99
C GLU A 211 -22.34 12.16 -10.57
N TYR A 212 -21.42 11.21 -10.37
CA TYR A 212 -21.22 10.51 -9.11
C TYR A 212 -19.73 10.25 -8.84
N PHE A 213 -19.42 10.00 -7.57
CA PHE A 213 -18.11 9.57 -7.12
C PHE A 213 -18.19 8.15 -6.55
N LEU A 214 -17.56 7.21 -7.26
CA LEU A 214 -17.32 5.86 -6.77
C LEU A 214 -16.09 5.88 -5.85
N GLN A 215 -16.21 5.36 -4.63
CA GLN A 215 -15.10 5.19 -3.70
C GLN A 215 -14.81 3.70 -3.50
N LEU A 216 -13.55 3.34 -3.76
CA LEU A 216 -12.97 2.02 -3.52
C LEU A 216 -11.84 2.20 -2.50
N ASP A 217 -12.05 1.72 -1.28
CA ASP A 217 -11.22 2.02 -0.10
C ASP A 217 -10.96 3.52 0.12
N LYS A 218 -9.72 3.98 -0.08
CA LYS A 218 -9.29 5.38 0.05
C LYS A 218 -9.21 6.10 -1.30
N THR A 219 -9.53 5.42 -2.39
CA THR A 219 -9.49 5.98 -3.74
C THR A 219 -10.89 6.34 -4.21
N SER A 220 -11.01 7.43 -4.98
CA SER A 220 -12.29 7.83 -5.57
C SER A 220 -12.15 8.04 -7.08
N GLN A 221 -13.17 7.64 -7.83
CA GLN A 221 -13.27 7.71 -9.28
C GLN A 221 -14.61 8.37 -9.65
N LYS A 222 -14.56 9.40 -10.51
CA LYS A 222 -15.76 10.07 -11.01
C LYS A 222 -16.38 9.27 -12.16
N PHE A 223 -17.70 9.11 -12.17
CA PHE A 223 -18.43 8.56 -13.32
C PHE A 223 -19.72 9.33 -13.63
N ILE A 224 -20.24 9.12 -14.84
CA ILE A 224 -21.45 9.74 -15.34
C ILE A 224 -22.50 8.65 -15.60
N LYS A 225 -23.68 8.78 -14.98
CA LYS A 225 -24.86 7.95 -15.20
C LYS A 225 -25.76 8.61 -16.26
N ASN A 226 -26.05 7.88 -17.34
CA ASN A 226 -26.93 8.30 -18.44
C ASN A 226 -28.22 7.49 -18.52
#